data_AF-A0A9D1U708-F1
#
_entry.id   AF-A0A9D1U708-F1
#
_cell.length_a   1.000
_cell.length_b   1.000
_cell.length_c   1.000
_cell.angle_alpha   90.00
_cell.angle_beta   90.00
_cell.angle_gamma   90.00
#
_symmetry.space_group_name_H-M   'P 1'
#
loop_
_entity.id
_entity.type
_entity.pdbx_description
1 polymer ?
#
loop_
_entity_poly.entity_id
_entity_poly.type
_entity_poly.pdbx_seq_one_letter_code
_entity_poly.pdbx_strand_id
1 'polypeptide(L)' 'MKGFKTVYSAWDGDKLIGMICVMDDGIMTAYVHYLLVNPKFHGMKIGRTLVEMIKEEGASRDG' A
#
# COMPACT_ATOMS: atom_id res chain seq x y z
N MET A 1 2.73 -14.76 8.53
CA MET A 1 2.76 -14.89 7.05
C MET A 1 4.15 -14.54 6.57
N LYS A 2 4.84 -15.44 5.85
CA LYS A 2 6.15 -15.15 5.24
C LYS A 2 5.90 -14.52 3.86
N GLY A 3 6.38 -13.30 3.63
CA GLY A 3 6.31 -12.61 2.33
C GLY A 3 5.51 -11.30 2.31
N PHE A 4 4.47 -11.15 3.16
CA PHE A 4 3.79 -9.87 3.31
C PHE A 4 4.62 -8.94 4.18
N LYS A 5 5.43 -8.11 3.54
CA LYS A 5 6.46 -7.30 4.20
C LYS A 5 5.97 -5.90 4.53
N THR A 6 4.98 -5.40 3.79
CA THR A 6 4.52 -4.02 3.92
C THR A 6 3.00 -3.93 3.73
N VAL A 7 2.32 -3.32 4.71
CA VAL A 7 0.88 -3.01 4.67
C VAL A 7 0.70 -1.55 5.05
N TYR A 8 0.04 -0.78 4.18
CA TYR A 8 -0.40 0.58 4.49
C TYR A 8 -1.91 0.67 4.51
N SER A 9 -2.45 1.42 5.45
CA SER A 9 -3.89 1.61 5.64
C SER A 9 -4.23 3.09 5.74
N ALA A 10 -5.33 3.50 5.09
CA ALA A 10 -5.90 4.83 5.17
C ALA A 10 -7.16 4.80 6.05
N TRP A 11 -7.25 5.77 6.96
CA TRP A 11 -8.31 5.88 7.95
C TRP A 11 -8.98 7.26 7.90
N ASP A 12 -10.31 7.27 8.09
CA ASP A 12 -11.10 8.46 8.36
C ASP A 12 -11.70 8.30 9.77
N GLY A 13 -11.05 8.90 10.76
CA GLY A 13 -11.33 8.61 12.17
C GLY A 13 -11.08 7.15 12.52
N ASP A 14 -12.12 6.45 12.96
CA ASP A 14 -12.10 5.02 13.30
C ASP A 14 -12.43 4.10 12.12
N LYS A 15 -12.69 4.67 10.94
CA LYS A 15 -13.11 3.92 9.75
C LYS A 15 -11.94 3.65 8.82
N LEU A 16 -11.70 2.37 8.54
CA LEU A 16 -10.79 1.95 7.48
C LEU A 16 -11.41 2.28 6.12
N ILE A 17 -10.81 3.22 5.39
CA ILE A 17 -11.29 3.69 4.07
C ILE A 17 -10.45 3.18 2.90
N GLY A 18 -9.25 2.66 3.17
CA GLY A 18 -8.43 2.01 2.15
C GLY A 18 -7.24 1.26 2.75
N MET A 19 -6.69 0.33 1.97
CA MET A 19 -5.52 -0.44 2.36
C MET A 19 -4.79 -0.96 1.12
N ILE A 20 -3.45 -1.03 1.21
CA ILE A 20 -2.59 -1.69 0.24
C ILE A 20 -1.71 -2.70 0.96
N CYS A 21 -1.49 -3.85 0.34
CA CYS A 21 -0.61 -4.89 0.85
C CYS A 21 0.32 -5.37 -0.24
N VAL A 22 1.60 -5.46 0.10
CA VAL A 22 2.67 -5.79 -0.83
C VAL A 22 3.44 -6.99 -0.33
N MET A 23 3.66 -7.91 -1.25
CA MET A 23 4.56 -9.04 -1.09
C MET A 23 5.88 -8.69 -1.76
N ASP A 24 6.97 -8.75 -1.01
CA ASP A 24 8.31 -8.39 -1.49
C ASP A 24 9.21 -9.62 -1.35
N ASP A 25 9.90 -9.99 -2.42
CA ASP A 25 10.89 -11.08 -2.42
C ASP A 25 12.18 -10.72 -1.67
N GLY A 26 12.34 -9.43 -1.31
CA GLY A 26 13.46 -8.89 -0.57
C GLY A 26 14.72 -8.70 -1.41
N ILE A 27 14.62 -8.85 -2.73
CA ILE A 27 15.75 -8.72 -3.65
C ILE A 27 15.46 -7.65 -4.69
N MET A 28 14.36 -7.76 -5.44
CA MET A 28 14.10 -6.86 -6.57
C MET A 28 12.61 -6.69 -6.90
N THR A 29 11.76 -7.65 -6.53
CA THR A 29 10.36 -7.65 -7.00
C THR A 29 9.39 -7.49 -5.84
N ALA A 30 8.56 -6.44 -5.94
CA ALA A 30 7.43 -6.20 -5.07
C ALA A 30 6.11 -6.35 -5.86
N TYR A 31 5.21 -7.19 -5.36
CA TYR A 31 3.88 -7.42 -5.93
C TYR A 31 2.79 -6.85 -5.02
N VAL A 32 1.95 -5.98 -5.57
CA VAL A 32 0.75 -5.49 -4.88
C VAL A 32 -0.29 -6.60 -4.89
N HIS A 33 -0.49 -7.24 -3.74
CA HIS A 33 -1.43 -8.35 -3.62
C HIS A 33 -2.88 -7.87 -3.58
N TYR A 34 -3.14 -6.76 -2.88
CA TYR A 34 -4.43 -6.08 -2.94
C TYR A 34 -4.27 -4.58 -2.67
N LEU A 35 -5.04 -3.79 -3.42
CA LEU A 35 -5.30 -2.38 -3.16
C LEU A 35 -6.82 -2.21 -3.12
N LEU A 36 -7.33 -1.84 -1.94
CA LEU A 36 -8.75 -1.66 -1.70
C LEU A 36 -8.98 -0.20 -1.28
N VAL A 37 -9.95 0.45 -1.92
CA VAL A 37 -10.43 1.77 -1.51
C VAL A 37 -11.94 1.70 -1.47
N ASN A 38 -12.53 2.17 -0.36
CA ASN A 38 -13.97 2.24 -0.21
C ASN A 38 -14.57 3.10 -1.35
N PRO A 39 -15.55 2.59 -2.13
CA PRO A 39 -16.13 3.31 -3.28
C PRO A 39 -16.62 4.72 -2.96
N LYS A 40 -17.10 4.96 -1.73
CA LYS A 40 -17.57 6.29 -1.30
C LYS A 40 -16.46 7.35 -1.28
N PHE A 41 -15.20 6.93 -1.23
CA PHE A 41 -14.02 7.79 -1.16
C PHE A 41 -13.20 7.74 -2.46
N HIS A 42 -13.75 7.16 -3.54
CA HIS A 42 -13.12 7.22 -4.85
C HIS A 42 -13.04 8.67 -5.35
N GLY A 43 -12.03 8.97 -6.18
CA GLY A 43 -11.73 10.34 -6.62
C GLY A 43 -10.92 11.18 -5.63
N MET A 44 -10.78 10.75 -4.37
CA MET A 44 -10.01 11.47 -3.34
C MET A 44 -8.51 11.12 -3.30
N LYS A 45 -7.99 10.47 -4.35
CA LYS A 45 -6.57 10.08 -4.51
C LYS A 45 -6.00 9.12 -3.45
N ILE A 46 -6.81 8.56 -2.53
CA ILE A 46 -6.35 7.60 -1.50
C ILE A 46 -5.52 6.46 -2.10
N GLY A 47 -6.03 5.80 -3.14
CA GLY A 47 -5.31 4.69 -3.78
C GLY A 47 -3.98 5.12 -4.42
N ARG A 48 -3.89 6.35 -4.93
CA ARG A 48 -2.64 6.90 -5.48
C ARG A 48 -1.62 7.11 -4.36
N THR A 49 -2.04 7.74 -3.26
CA THR A 49 -1.17 7.98 -2.10
C THR A 49 -0.64 6.67 -1.52
N LEU A 50 -1.49 5.65 -1.39
CA LEU A 50 -1.05 4.33 -0.93
C LEU A 50 0.01 3.69 -1.84
N VAL A 51 -0.09 3.87 -3.16
CA VAL A 51 0.91 3.39 -4.12
C VAL A 51 2.21 4.19 -4.05
N GLU A 52 2.12 5.51 -3.86
CA GLU A 52 3.29 6.38 -3.68
C GLU A 52 4.10 5.98 -2.44
N MET A 53 3.43 5.72 -1.31
CA MET A 53 4.08 5.25 -0.09
C MET A 53 4.86 3.93 -0.30
N ILE A 54 4.29 2.99 -1.05
CA ILE A 54 4.99 1.74 -1.41
C ILE A 54 6.23 2.00 -2.27
N LYS A 55 6.13 2.91 -3.24
CA LYS A 55 7.26 3.27 -4.11
C LYS A 55 8.40 3.91 -3.31
N GLU A 56 8.08 4.79 -2.38
CA GLU A 56 9.07 5.44 -1.51
C GLU A 56 9.78 4.44 -0.59
N GLU A 57 9.06 3.45 -0.06
CA GLU A 57 9.67 2.39 0.76
C GLU A 57 10.63 1.52 -0.05
N GLY A 58 10.26 1.15 -1.28
CA GLY A 58 11.15 0.41 -2.19
C GLY A 58 12.41 1.21 -2.52
N ALA A 59 12.26 2.48 -2.91
CA ALA A 59 13.38 3.35 -3.23
C ALA A 59 14.35 3.57 -2.06
N SER A 60 13.85 3.54 -0.81
CA SER A 60 14.66 3.68 0.40
C SER A 60 15.51 2.43 0.70
N ARG A 61 15.19 1.27 0.12
CA ARG A 61 15.93 0.01 0.33
C ARG A 61 17.10 -0.17 -0.63
N ASP A 62 17.06 0.49 -1.78
CA ASP A 62 18.07 0.40 -2.84
C ASP A 62 19.14 1.51 -2.76
N GLY A 63 19.02 2.41 -1.77
CA GLY A 63 19.89 3.58 -1.56
C GLY A 63 21.00 3.39 -0.53
#